data_AF-S3HJ26-F1
#
_entry.id   AF-S3HJ26-F1
#
_cell.length_a   1.000
_cell.length_b   1.000
_cell.length_c   1.000
_cell.angle_alpha   90.00
_cell.angle_beta   90.00
_cell.angle_gamma   90.00
#
_symmetry.space_group_name_H-M   'P 1'
#
loop_
_entity.id
_entity.type
_entity.pdbx_description
1 polymer ?
#
loop_
_entity_poly.entity_id
_entity_poly.type
_entity_poly.pdbx_seq_one_letter_code
_entity_poly.pdbx_strand_id
1 'polypeptide(L)'
;MPKIAIATATALLAIAPLAHASSDAAWNALYAKANGTCIGQSRMVSPEATAPVVFDDATAKVAVLLREKNPKTKKLVNVICLYDKKSGKASIAEYRWLGQ
;
A
#
# COMPACT_ATOMS: atom_id res chain seq x y z
N MET A 1 -10.64 -36.67 41.37
CA MET A 1 -11.61 -35.85 40.60
C MET A 1 -10.87 -35.00 39.56
N PRO A 2 -10.50 -35.53 38.39
CA PRO A 2 -9.71 -34.78 37.37
C PRO A 2 -10.59 -33.93 36.43
N LYS A 3 -11.91 -33.97 36.59
CA LYS A 3 -12.90 -33.44 35.63
C LYS A 3 -12.99 -31.91 35.58
N ILE A 4 -12.50 -31.21 36.61
CA ILE A 4 -12.60 -29.75 36.71
C ILE A 4 -11.46 -29.04 35.97
N ALA A 5 -10.29 -29.69 35.84
CA ALA A 5 -9.11 -29.10 35.17
C ALA A 5 -9.26 -28.98 33.64
N ILE A 6 -10.14 -29.77 33.03
CA ILE A 6 -10.35 -29.76 31.57
C ILE A 6 -11.25 -28.58 31.14
N ALA A 7 -12.19 -28.17 32.00
CA ALA A 7 -13.17 -27.13 31.67
C ALA A 7 -12.58 -25.72 31.62
N THR A 8 -11.48 -25.45 32.31
CA THR A 8 -10.81 -24.14 32.29
C THR A 8 -9.89 -23.93 31.08
N ALA A 9 -9.38 -25.00 30.46
CA ALA A 9 -8.51 -24.90 29.30
C ALA A 9 -9.26 -24.49 28.01
N THR A 10 -10.51 -24.91 27.85
CA THR A 10 -11.34 -24.56 26.69
C THR A 10 -11.81 -23.10 26.69
N ALA A 11 -11.99 -22.48 27.86
CA ALA A 11 -12.39 -21.07 27.96
C ALA A 11 -11.30 -20.10 27.49
N LEU A 12 -10.01 -20.48 27.62
CA LEU A 12 -8.86 -19.64 27.22
C LEU A 12 -8.60 -19.67 25.70
N LEU A 13 -9.04 -20.72 25.00
CA LEU A 13 -8.91 -20.81 23.53
C LEU A 13 -9.95 -19.96 22.78
N ALA A 14 -11.06 -19.58 23.44
CA ALA A 14 -12.10 -18.73 22.85
C ALA A 14 -11.69 -17.26 22.72
N ILE A 15 -10.57 -16.87 23.32
CA ILE A 15 -10.02 -15.51 23.28
C ILE A 15 -8.79 -15.40 22.36
N ALA A 16 -8.45 -16.47 21.63
CA ALA A 16 -7.35 -16.42 20.67
C ALA A 16 -7.66 -15.33 19.63
N PRO A 17 -6.80 -14.30 19.47
CA PRO A 17 -7.02 -13.28 18.46
C PRO A 17 -7.09 -13.99 17.12
N LEU A 18 -8.16 -13.71 16.36
CA LEU A 18 -8.29 -14.16 14.98
C LEU A 18 -7.07 -13.63 14.24
N ALA A 19 -6.09 -14.52 14.01
CA ALA A 19 -4.94 -14.22 13.20
C ALA A 19 -5.43 -14.07 11.76
N HIS A 20 -5.92 -12.88 11.43
CA HIS A 20 -6.17 -12.51 10.05
C HIS A 20 -4.82 -12.43 9.36
N ALA A 21 -4.45 -13.51 8.69
CA ALA A 21 -3.49 -13.42 7.59
C ALA A 21 -3.92 -12.25 6.69
N SER A 22 -2.97 -11.51 6.13
CA SER A 22 -3.27 -10.34 5.29
C SER A 22 -4.27 -10.77 4.21
N SER A 23 -5.48 -10.22 4.28
CA SER A 23 -6.55 -10.57 3.36
C SER A 23 -6.48 -9.73 2.09
N ASP A 24 -7.10 -10.20 1.01
CA ASP A 24 -7.21 -9.41 -0.22
C ASP A 24 -7.86 -8.05 0.03
N ALA A 25 -8.83 -8.00 0.94
CA ALA A 25 -9.46 -6.74 1.36
C ALA A 25 -8.46 -5.77 2.00
N ALA A 26 -7.55 -6.27 2.84
CA ALA A 26 -6.51 -5.44 3.46
C ALA A 26 -5.51 -4.90 2.42
N TRP A 27 -5.13 -5.74 1.46
CA TRP A 27 -4.27 -5.33 0.34
C TRP A 27 -4.95 -4.28 -0.54
N ASN A 28 -6.21 -4.50 -0.92
CA ASN A 28 -6.98 -3.54 -1.72
C ASN A 28 -7.15 -2.20 -1.02
N ALA A 29 -7.40 -2.20 0.30
CA ALA A 29 -7.49 -0.98 1.08
C ALA A 29 -6.15 -0.23 1.14
N LEU A 30 -5.03 -0.95 1.27
CA LEU A 30 -3.68 -0.37 1.23
C LEU A 30 -3.40 0.25 -0.14
N TYR A 31 -3.70 -0.46 -1.23
CA TYR A 31 -3.45 0.02 -2.60
C TYR A 31 -4.30 1.24 -2.94
N ALA A 32 -5.58 1.25 -2.52
CA ALA A 32 -6.44 2.42 -2.67
C ALA A 32 -5.88 3.66 -1.94
N LYS A 33 -5.37 3.48 -0.71
CA LYS A 33 -4.72 4.56 0.04
C LYS A 33 -3.43 5.04 -0.62
N ALA A 34 -2.57 4.13 -1.05
CA ALA A 34 -1.33 4.45 -1.72
C ALA A 34 -1.60 5.23 -3.02
N ASN A 35 -2.46 4.70 -3.89
CA ASN A 35 -2.83 5.34 -5.15
C ASN A 35 -3.47 6.71 -4.93
N GLY A 36 -4.45 6.81 -4.03
CA GLY A 36 -5.11 8.09 -3.72
C GLY A 36 -4.14 9.15 -3.19
N THR A 37 -3.22 8.76 -2.31
CA THR A 37 -2.19 9.66 -1.77
C THR A 37 -1.21 10.10 -2.84
N CYS A 38 -0.71 9.16 -3.65
CA CYS A 38 0.23 9.43 -4.74
C CYS A 38 -0.37 10.35 -5.80
N ILE A 39 -1.61 10.09 -6.24
CA ILE A 39 -2.32 10.92 -7.21
C ILE A 39 -2.57 12.32 -6.64
N GLY A 40 -3.05 12.40 -5.39
CA GLY A 40 -3.30 13.69 -4.74
C GLY A 40 -2.04 14.55 -4.60
N GLN A 41 -0.88 13.92 -4.35
CA GLN A 41 0.38 14.64 -4.22
C GLN A 41 1.06 14.96 -5.56
N SER A 42 0.82 14.20 -6.64
CA SER A 42 1.50 14.39 -7.93
C SER A 42 1.06 15.65 -8.67
N ARG A 43 -0.09 16.23 -8.29
CA ARG A 43 -0.72 17.39 -8.96
C ARG A 43 -1.05 17.14 -10.44
N MET A 44 -1.12 15.88 -10.84
CA MET A 44 -1.59 15.46 -12.17
C MET A 44 -3.12 15.54 -12.21
N VAL A 45 -3.69 15.82 -13.39
CA VAL A 45 -5.15 15.98 -13.56
C VAL A 45 -5.83 14.62 -13.73
N SER A 46 -5.25 13.74 -14.53
CA SER A 46 -5.76 12.40 -14.82
C SER A 46 -4.60 11.44 -15.10
N PRO A 47 -3.78 11.11 -14.09
CA PRO A 47 -2.66 10.21 -14.27
C PRO A 47 -3.10 8.75 -14.45
N GLU A 48 -2.39 8.04 -15.30
CA GLU A 48 -2.38 6.57 -15.31
C GLU A 48 -1.47 6.09 -14.16
N ALA A 49 -1.96 5.13 -13.37
CA ALA A 49 -1.19 4.51 -12.30
C ALA A 49 -0.87 3.05 -12.64
N THR A 50 0.35 2.61 -12.36
CA THR A 50 0.71 1.19 -12.47
C THR A 50 0.14 0.38 -11.30
N ALA A 51 0.21 -0.95 -11.42
CA ALA A 51 0.08 -1.81 -10.25
C ALA A 51 1.10 -1.41 -9.17
N PRO A 52 0.73 -1.43 -7.87
CA PRO A 52 1.66 -1.11 -6.80
C PRO A 52 2.77 -2.17 -6.66
N VAL A 53 4.00 -1.72 -6.44
CA VAL A 53 5.14 -2.57 -6.06
C VAL A 53 5.26 -2.55 -4.55
N VAL A 54 5.01 -3.69 -3.91
CA VAL A 54 5.06 -3.81 -2.45
C VAL A 54 6.45 -4.25 -2.02
N PHE A 55 7.09 -3.44 -1.18
CA PHE A 55 8.32 -3.84 -0.51
C PHE A 55 8.00 -4.57 0.79
N ASP A 56 8.96 -5.37 1.23
CA ASP A 56 8.91 -6.10 2.49
C ASP A 56 8.62 -5.20 3.71
N ASP A 57 8.38 -5.82 4.86
CA ASP A 57 8.05 -5.10 6.08
C ASP A 57 9.24 -4.38 6.71
N ALA A 58 10.47 -4.75 6.35
CA ALA A 58 11.67 -4.02 6.76
C ALA A 58 11.70 -2.63 6.10
N THR A 59 11.44 -2.57 4.79
CA THR A 59 11.38 -1.34 4.01
C THR A 59 10.10 -0.55 4.32
N ALA A 60 9.00 -1.28 4.51
CA ALA A 60 7.68 -0.76 4.82
C ALA A 60 7.16 0.27 3.79
N LYS A 61 7.47 0.08 2.50
CA LYS A 61 7.05 0.99 1.41
C LYS A 61 6.18 0.28 0.36
N VAL A 62 5.40 1.08 -0.34
CA VAL A 62 4.71 0.71 -1.58
C VAL A 62 5.10 1.74 -2.64
N ALA A 63 5.60 1.30 -3.79
CA ALA A 63 5.88 2.18 -4.92
C ALA A 63 4.77 2.13 -5.97
N VAL A 64 4.45 3.29 -6.54
CA VAL A 64 3.51 3.42 -7.66
C VAL A 64 4.12 4.34 -8.70
N LEU A 65 4.17 3.91 -9.95
CA LEU A 65 4.56 4.78 -11.06
C LEU A 65 3.30 5.45 -11.60
N LEU A 66 3.33 6.77 -11.68
CA LEU A 66 2.29 7.58 -12.29
C LEU A 66 2.80 8.18 -13.59
N ARG A 67 1.93 8.23 -14.59
CA ARG A 67 2.22 8.78 -15.91
C ARG A 67 1.09 9.67 -16.38
N GLU A 68 1.43 10.86 -16.85
CA GLU A 68 0.46 11.78 -17.45
C GLU A 68 1.08 12.53 -18.63
N LYS A 69 0.31 12.72 -19.70
CA LYS A 69 0.66 13.69 -20.74
C LYS A 69 0.19 15.08 -20.30
N ASN A 70 1.14 15.96 -19.98
CA ASN A 70 0.81 17.30 -19.50
C ASN A 70 0.00 18.06 -20.57
N PRO A 71 -1.19 18.59 -20.23
CA PRO A 71 -2.09 19.19 -21.22
C PRO A 71 -1.53 20.47 -21.84
N LYS A 72 -0.68 21.21 -21.12
CA LYS A 72 -0.06 22.47 -21.54
C LYS A 72 1.18 22.23 -22.39
N THR A 73 2.11 21.39 -21.93
CA THR A 73 3.41 21.19 -22.60
C THR A 73 3.39 20.04 -23.61
N LYS A 74 2.33 19.23 -23.62
CA LYS A 74 2.19 17.98 -24.40
C LYS A 74 3.28 16.94 -24.12
N LYS A 75 4.14 17.16 -23.14
CA LYS A 75 5.19 16.22 -22.72
C LYS A 75 4.61 15.12 -21.86
N LEU A 76 5.12 13.91 -22.05
CA LEU A 76 4.84 12.79 -21.16
C LEU A 76 5.69 12.94 -19.90
N VAL A 77 5.04 13.01 -18.75
CA VAL A 77 5.68 13.11 -17.43
C VAL A 77 5.47 11.80 -16.71
N ASN A 78 6.55 11.23 -16.18
CA ASN A 78 6.51 10.05 -15.34
C ASN A 78 7.02 10.44 -13.96
N VAL A 79 6.32 10.02 -12.90
CA VAL A 79 6.78 10.20 -11.53
C VAL A 79 6.65 8.89 -10.77
N ILE A 80 7.63 8.59 -9.94
CA ILE A 80 7.55 7.49 -8.99
C ILE A 80 7.11 8.04 -7.65
N CYS A 81 6.14 7.37 -7.04
CA CYS A 81 5.64 7.66 -5.71
C CYS A 81 6.06 6.55 -4.75
N LEU A 82 6.62 6.90 -3.60
CA LEU A 82 6.90 6.00 -2.49
C LEU A 82 5.95 6.31 -1.34
N TYR A 83 5.00 5.40 -1.10
CA TYR A 83 4.08 5.45 0.03
C TYR A 83 4.65 4.69 1.22
N ASP A 84 4.67 5.31 2.39
CA ASP A 84 5.11 4.72 3.64
C ASP A 84 3.96 4.07 4.40
N LYS A 85 4.01 2.73 4.54
CA LYS A 85 2.94 1.93 5.18
C LYS A 85 2.67 2.34 6.63
N LYS A 86 3.67 2.90 7.33
CA LYS A 86 3.60 3.20 8.78
C LYS A 86 3.01 4.58 9.04
N SER A 87 3.50 5.59 8.33
CA SER A 87 3.13 7.00 8.49
C SER A 87 1.98 7.43 7.57
N GLY A 88 1.69 6.66 6.53
CA GLY A 88 0.71 7.00 5.49
C GLY A 88 1.13 8.18 4.60
N LYS A 89 2.38 8.64 4.70
CA LYS A 89 2.92 9.72 3.87
C LYS A 89 3.42 9.16 2.54
N ALA A 90 3.36 9.98 1.50
CA ALA A 90 4.00 9.70 0.23
C ALA A 90 5.12 10.71 -0.06
N SER A 91 6.11 10.26 -0.83
CA SER A 91 7.17 11.07 -1.43
C SER A 91 7.18 10.81 -2.93
N ILE A 92 7.30 11.88 -3.73
CA ILE A 92 7.23 11.80 -5.18
C ILE A 92 8.53 12.33 -5.79
N ALA A 93 9.03 11.62 -6.79
CA ALA A 93 10.17 12.04 -7.58
C ALA A 93 9.89 11.84 -9.07
N GLU A 94 10.48 12.68 -9.91
CA GLU A 94 10.43 12.47 -11.36
C GLU A 94 11.14 11.17 -11.73
N TYR A 95 10.49 10.36 -12.55
CA TYR A 95 11.04 9.10 -13.04
C TYR A 95 11.56 9.29 -14.46
N ARG A 96 12.89 9.27 -14.61
CA ARG A 96 13.55 9.42 -15.91
C ARG A 96 14.05 8.07 -16.40
N TRP A 97 13.61 7.70 -17.59
CA TRP A 97 14.13 6.52 -18.29
C TRP A 97 15.54 6.81 -18.80
N LEU A 98 16.45 5.86 -18.63
CA LEU A 98 17.76 5.91 -19.26
C LEU A 98 17.65 5.19 -20.61
N GLY A 99 17.95 5.88 -21.71
CA GLY A 99 17.93 5.29 -23.07
C GLY A 99 16.65 5.52 -23.89
N GLN A 100 15.86 6.54 -23.57
CA GLN A 100 14.89 7.12 -24.52
C GLN A 100 15.55 8.23 -25.35
#